data_AF-S4PXL7-F1
#
_entry.id   AF-S4PXL7-F1
#
_cell.length_a   1.000
_cell.length_b   1.000
_cell.length_c   1.000
_cell.angle_alpha   90.00
_cell.angle_beta   90.00
_cell.angle_gamma   90.00
#
_symmetry.space_group_name_H-M   'P 1'
#
loop_
_entity.id
_entity.type
_entity.pdbx_description
1 polymer ?
#
loop_
_entity_poly.entity_id
_entity_poly.type
_entity_poly.pdbx_seq_one_letter_code
_entity_poly.pdbx_strand_id
1 'polypeptide(L)'
;MLALSHQFNLLPYSIALVSALTVQEVMTGKAQNWPATGNTLLLGDPGVLLRAVGAAEYSFVKGEEELFCAKYGLREKAIKEIRKLRKQLTSEINLSVSGITMTIDPEMKPPDDKQARLLRQLLLSGLGDQVGKKIALDEVKEGDDKRKFKYAYHCANLEEPVFLHSESILRKVIPEWVIYQELYETGSEDKKKMVMRNVAAIEPEWLPVYIPQLCNLGEPLTDPEPGYDVKSGRVKCHFKGTFGRSSWELPTVEIDFPDKIERYKWFARFLLEGRVFPKLKKYSASLLSPPSTMVKSWAKLQPRTEVLLKCLISRRVGTREQLESAWKEQSTYLLD
;
A
#
# COMPACT_ATOMS: atom_id res chain seq x y z
N MET A 1 5.31 -1.06 -8.36
CA MET A 1 4.04 -0.41 -8.80
C MET A 1 3.38 -1.14 -9.97
N LEU A 2 3.94 -1.14 -11.19
CA LEU A 2 3.29 -1.72 -12.38
C LEU A 2 2.86 -3.18 -12.19
N ALA A 3 3.76 -4.04 -11.69
CA ALA A 3 3.48 -5.45 -11.42
C ALA A 3 2.38 -5.70 -10.37
N LEU A 4 2.05 -4.72 -9.52
CA LEU A 4 0.98 -4.84 -8.51
C LEU A 4 -0.35 -4.27 -8.99
N SER A 5 -0.39 -3.61 -10.15
CA SER A 5 -1.54 -2.84 -10.62
C SER A 5 -2.52 -3.59 -11.53
N HIS A 6 -2.36 -4.92 -11.66
CA HIS A 6 -3.21 -5.77 -12.51
C HIS A 6 -4.65 -5.91 -11.99
N GLN A 7 -4.92 -5.51 -10.76
CA GLN A 7 -6.23 -5.61 -10.13
C GLN A 7 -7.01 -4.31 -10.27
N PHE A 8 -8.34 -4.40 -10.18
CA PHE A 8 -9.26 -3.24 -10.14
C PHE A 8 -9.14 -2.24 -11.29
N ASN A 9 -8.68 -2.68 -12.48
CA ASN A 9 -8.45 -1.83 -13.64
C ASN A 9 -7.50 -0.65 -13.37
N LEU A 10 -6.53 -0.83 -12.47
CA LEU A 10 -5.57 0.22 -12.09
C LEU A 10 -4.39 0.35 -13.04
N LEU A 11 -4.20 -0.63 -13.91
CA LEU A 11 -3.03 -0.73 -14.77
C LEU A 11 -2.88 0.47 -15.74
N PRO A 12 -3.93 0.96 -16.44
CA PRO A 12 -3.82 2.15 -17.28
C PRO A 12 -3.42 3.40 -16.50
N TYR A 13 -4.01 3.58 -15.31
CA TYR A 13 -3.68 4.68 -14.41
C TYR A 13 -2.26 4.58 -13.89
N SER A 14 -1.80 3.38 -13.56
CA SER A 14 -0.46 3.13 -13.05
C SER A 14 0.60 3.36 -14.12
N ILE A 15 0.34 2.97 -15.38
CA ILE A 15 1.21 3.29 -16.51
C ILE A 15 1.30 4.81 -16.70
N ALA A 16 0.17 5.51 -16.72
CA ALA A 16 0.15 6.97 -16.88
C ALA A 16 0.88 7.67 -15.72
N LEU A 17 0.63 7.23 -14.49
CA LEU A 17 1.23 7.77 -13.28
C LEU A 17 2.75 7.54 -13.25
N VAL A 18 3.21 6.31 -13.48
CA VAL A 18 4.65 5.99 -13.53
C VAL A 18 5.32 6.80 -14.64
N SER A 19 4.73 6.87 -15.83
CA SER A 19 5.26 7.69 -16.94
C SER A 19 5.38 9.16 -16.54
N ALA A 20 4.38 9.71 -15.85
CA ALA A 20 4.37 11.10 -15.40
C ALA A 20 5.40 11.38 -14.32
N LEU A 21 5.61 10.45 -13.37
CA LEU A 21 6.61 10.56 -12.31
C LEU A 21 8.04 10.32 -12.80
N THR A 22 8.23 9.65 -13.94
CA THR A 22 9.54 9.47 -14.58
C THR A 22 10.00 10.72 -15.32
N VAL A 23 9.09 11.51 -15.88
CA VAL A 23 9.44 12.72 -16.62
C VAL A 23 9.60 13.90 -15.66
N GLN A 24 10.76 14.55 -15.69
CA GLN A 24 11.03 15.70 -14.84
C GLN A 24 10.22 16.94 -15.28
N GLU A 25 9.86 17.80 -14.32
CA GLU A 25 9.28 19.13 -14.57
C GLU A 25 8.10 19.13 -15.55
N VAL A 26 7.08 18.31 -15.27
CA VAL A 26 5.87 18.22 -16.12
C VAL A 26 5.03 19.50 -16.06
N MET A 27 4.96 20.13 -14.89
CA MET A 27 4.11 21.29 -14.64
C MET A 27 4.92 22.52 -14.23
N THR A 28 4.44 23.70 -14.65
CA THR A 28 4.96 25.01 -14.26
C THR A 28 3.94 25.71 -13.33
N GLY A 29 3.95 25.33 -12.05
CA GLY A 29 3.43 26.14 -10.94
C GLY A 29 1.94 26.50 -10.88
N LYS A 30 1.01 25.58 -11.20
CA LYS A 30 -0.45 25.84 -11.13
C LYS A 30 -1.28 24.68 -10.58
N ALA A 31 -0.86 24.04 -9.49
CA ALA A 31 -1.65 22.97 -8.85
C ALA A 31 -3.08 23.40 -8.46
N GLN A 32 -3.32 24.69 -8.23
CA GLN A 32 -4.63 25.29 -7.93
C GLN A 32 -5.69 24.98 -9.01
N ASN A 33 -5.26 24.78 -10.27
CA ASN A 33 -6.14 24.52 -11.40
C ASN A 33 -6.69 23.08 -11.41
N TRP A 34 -6.25 22.25 -10.48
CA TRP A 34 -6.60 20.83 -10.39
C TRP A 34 -7.31 20.52 -9.08
N PRO A 35 -8.51 21.10 -8.83
CA PRO A 35 -9.25 20.87 -7.60
C PRO A 35 -9.55 19.38 -7.46
N ALA A 36 -9.47 18.88 -6.23
CA ALA A 36 -9.72 17.49 -5.87
C ALA A 36 -10.30 17.41 -4.47
N THR A 37 -11.05 16.34 -4.21
CA THR A 37 -11.65 16.02 -2.92
C THR A 37 -11.44 14.52 -2.63
N GLY A 38 -11.71 14.10 -1.39
CA GLY A 38 -11.65 12.68 -1.02
C GLY A 38 -10.28 12.05 -1.25
N ASN A 39 -10.26 10.80 -1.70
CA ASN A 39 -9.03 10.06 -1.99
C ASN A 39 -8.27 10.63 -3.18
N THR A 40 -8.93 11.31 -4.11
CA THR A 40 -8.25 11.99 -5.23
C THR A 40 -7.39 13.16 -4.74
N LEU A 41 -7.84 13.89 -3.71
CA LEU A 41 -7.01 14.91 -3.04
C LEU A 41 -5.84 14.26 -2.30
N LEU A 42 -6.09 13.16 -1.60
CA LEU A 42 -5.08 12.45 -0.82
C LEU A 42 -4.06 11.68 -1.70
N LEU A 43 -4.40 11.37 -2.94
CA LEU A 43 -3.45 10.93 -3.97
C LEU A 43 -2.42 12.02 -4.31
N GLY A 44 -2.68 13.25 -3.87
CA GLY A 44 -1.71 14.34 -3.80
C GLY A 44 -1.20 14.78 -5.15
N ASP A 45 0.08 15.13 -5.20
CA ASP A 45 0.73 15.61 -6.42
C ASP A 45 0.74 14.54 -7.54
N PRO A 46 0.99 13.24 -7.25
CA PRO A 46 0.76 12.18 -8.24
C PRO A 46 -0.66 12.18 -8.83
N GLY A 47 -1.68 12.44 -8.02
CA GLY A 47 -3.07 12.52 -8.47
C GLY A 47 -3.32 13.70 -9.42
N VAL A 48 -2.67 14.83 -9.16
CA VAL A 48 -2.69 15.99 -10.06
C VAL A 48 -2.02 15.65 -11.38
N LEU A 49 -0.82 15.05 -11.35
CA LEU A 49 -0.08 14.65 -12.55
C LEU A 49 -0.89 13.66 -13.41
N LEU A 50 -1.51 12.66 -12.79
CA LEU A 50 -2.33 11.67 -13.50
C LEU A 50 -3.48 12.34 -14.27
N ARG A 51 -4.19 13.27 -13.61
CA ARG A 51 -5.29 14.00 -14.24
C ARG A 51 -4.81 14.98 -15.31
N ALA A 52 -3.66 15.61 -15.09
CA ALA A 52 -3.04 16.50 -16.08
C ALA A 52 -2.69 15.75 -17.36
N VAL A 53 -2.07 14.58 -17.23
CA VAL A 53 -1.75 13.71 -18.38
C VAL A 53 -3.04 13.25 -19.07
N GLY A 54 -4.03 12.74 -18.34
CA GLY A 54 -5.30 12.32 -18.95
C GLY A 54 -6.01 13.43 -19.71
N ALA A 55 -6.07 14.63 -19.15
CA ALA A 55 -6.70 15.78 -19.81
C ALA A 55 -5.89 16.31 -21.01
N ALA A 56 -4.56 16.27 -20.95
CA ALA A 56 -3.71 16.63 -22.08
C ALA A 56 -3.88 15.63 -23.25
N GLU A 57 -4.01 14.34 -22.96
CA GLU A 57 -4.28 13.31 -23.96
C GLU A 57 -5.66 13.46 -24.61
N TYR A 58 -6.68 13.75 -23.80
CA TYR A 58 -8.02 14.07 -24.31
C TYR A 58 -8.00 15.31 -25.22
N SER A 59 -7.25 16.34 -24.86
CA SER A 59 -7.09 17.55 -25.68
C SER A 59 -6.29 17.30 -26.96
N PHE A 60 -5.30 16.40 -26.91
CA PHE A 60 -4.53 15.97 -28.09
C PHE A 60 -5.42 15.30 -29.13
N VAL A 61 -6.35 14.43 -28.72
CA VAL A 61 -7.33 13.78 -29.62
C VAL A 61 -8.20 14.82 -30.34
N LYS A 62 -8.48 15.95 -29.68
CA LYS A 62 -9.22 17.08 -30.25
C LYS A 62 -8.39 18.06 -31.06
N GLY A 63 -7.06 17.88 -31.11
CA GLY A 63 -6.14 18.80 -31.80
C GLY A 63 -5.85 20.09 -31.03
N GLU A 64 -6.15 20.16 -29.73
CA GLU A 64 -6.05 21.38 -28.90
C GLU A 64 -4.93 21.30 -27.82
N GLU A 65 -4.00 20.36 -27.95
CA GLU A 65 -2.94 20.09 -26.94
C GLU A 65 -2.12 21.33 -26.57
N GLU A 66 -1.69 22.12 -27.56
CA GLU A 66 -0.84 23.29 -27.37
C GLU A 66 -1.54 24.37 -26.51
N LEU A 67 -2.77 24.72 -26.89
CA LEU A 67 -3.62 25.66 -26.14
C LEU A 67 -3.89 25.15 -24.72
N PHE A 68 -4.15 23.85 -24.58
CA PHE A 68 -4.37 23.22 -23.29
C PHE A 68 -3.13 23.32 -22.39
N CYS A 69 -1.95 22.97 -22.92
CA CYS A 69 -0.70 23.01 -22.19
C CYS A 69 -0.36 24.43 -21.73
N ALA A 70 -0.51 25.43 -22.61
CA ALA A 70 -0.32 26.83 -22.26
C ALA A 70 -1.28 27.31 -21.15
N LYS A 71 -2.57 26.96 -21.26
CA LYS A 71 -3.60 27.35 -20.29
C LYS A 71 -3.35 26.77 -18.90
N TYR A 72 -3.04 25.47 -18.82
CA TYR A 72 -2.91 24.76 -17.55
C TYR A 72 -1.48 24.70 -17.00
N GLY A 73 -0.48 25.24 -17.72
CA GLY A 73 0.91 25.27 -17.29
C GLY A 73 1.57 23.90 -17.37
N LEU A 74 1.37 23.19 -18.49
CA LEU A 74 2.02 21.92 -18.78
C LEU A 74 3.14 22.12 -19.80
N ARG A 75 4.25 21.42 -19.59
CA ARG A 75 5.37 21.45 -20.55
C ARG A 75 5.07 20.49 -21.70
N GLU A 76 4.81 21.00 -22.89
CA GLU A 76 4.44 20.18 -24.06
C GLU A 76 5.45 19.08 -24.38
N LYS A 77 6.76 19.40 -24.28
CA LYS A 77 7.82 18.41 -24.47
C LYS A 77 7.69 17.26 -23.46
N ALA A 78 7.33 17.56 -22.20
CA ALA A 78 7.08 16.55 -21.17
C ALA A 78 5.87 15.67 -21.53
N ILE A 79 4.76 16.27 -21.94
CA ILE A 79 3.54 15.52 -22.32
C ILE A 79 3.82 14.59 -23.50
N LYS A 80 4.54 15.07 -24.52
CA LYS A 80 4.96 14.24 -25.67
C LYS A 80 5.86 13.08 -25.24
N GLU A 81 6.76 13.31 -24.29
CA GLU A 81 7.63 12.27 -23.73
C GLU A 81 6.85 11.25 -22.89
N ILE A 82 5.95 11.71 -22.01
CA ILE A 82 5.04 10.88 -21.24
C ILE A 82 4.22 9.97 -22.17
N ARG A 83 3.68 10.50 -23.26
CA ARG A 83 2.93 9.71 -24.25
C ARG A 83 3.78 8.60 -24.87
N LYS A 84 5.07 8.88 -25.17
CA LYS A 84 6.00 7.86 -25.69
C LYS A 84 6.28 6.79 -24.63
N LEU A 85 6.54 7.18 -23.39
CA LEU A 85 6.76 6.25 -22.27
C LEU A 85 5.55 5.37 -22.00
N ARG A 86 4.33 5.94 -22.05
CA ARG A 86 3.09 5.16 -21.92
C ARG A 86 2.99 4.09 -23.01
N LYS A 87 3.31 4.44 -24.27
CA LYS A 87 3.31 3.49 -25.40
C LYS A 87 4.32 2.36 -25.17
N GLN A 88 5.53 2.72 -24.76
CA GLN A 88 6.59 1.75 -24.47
C GLN A 88 6.18 0.80 -23.32
N LEU A 89 5.79 1.34 -22.17
CA LEU A 89 5.38 0.54 -21.01
C LEU A 89 4.20 -0.38 -21.34
N THR A 90 3.21 0.11 -22.09
CA THR A 90 2.06 -0.71 -22.50
C THR A 90 2.51 -1.87 -23.40
N SER A 91 3.41 -1.62 -24.35
CA SER A 91 3.97 -2.65 -25.22
C SER A 91 4.74 -3.71 -24.41
N GLU A 92 5.61 -3.28 -23.51
CA GLU A 92 6.41 -4.19 -22.68
C GLU A 92 5.55 -5.05 -21.75
N ILE A 93 4.49 -4.47 -21.16
CA ILE A 93 3.55 -5.21 -20.31
C ILE A 93 2.80 -6.27 -21.11
N ASN A 94 2.35 -5.95 -22.32
CA ASN A 94 1.68 -6.91 -23.21
C ASN A 94 2.60 -8.07 -23.62
N LEU A 95 3.89 -7.81 -23.78
CA LEU A 95 4.88 -8.84 -24.11
C LEU A 95 5.24 -9.71 -22.90
N SER A 96 5.34 -9.10 -21.72
CA SER A 96 5.87 -9.76 -20.53
C SER A 96 4.82 -10.47 -19.68
N VAL A 97 3.55 -10.06 -19.76
CA VAL A 97 2.48 -10.60 -18.91
C VAL A 97 1.45 -11.35 -19.75
N SER A 98 1.51 -12.68 -19.69
CA SER A 98 0.56 -13.57 -20.35
C SER A 98 -0.88 -13.30 -19.91
N GLY A 99 -1.80 -13.27 -20.87
CA GLY A 99 -3.23 -13.07 -20.60
C GLY A 99 -3.66 -11.60 -20.43
N ILE A 100 -2.74 -10.65 -20.62
CA ILE A 100 -3.05 -9.22 -20.62
C ILE A 100 -2.89 -8.67 -22.04
N THR A 101 -3.94 -8.00 -22.53
CA THR A 101 -3.89 -7.26 -23.79
C THR A 101 -4.42 -5.86 -23.54
N MET A 102 -3.48 -4.94 -23.40
CA MET A 102 -3.77 -3.53 -23.16
C MET A 102 -3.64 -2.69 -24.41
N THR A 103 -4.51 -1.70 -24.50
CA THR A 103 -4.42 -0.59 -25.42
C THR A 103 -4.41 0.71 -24.62
N ILE A 104 -3.70 1.72 -25.13
CA ILE A 104 -3.78 3.06 -24.54
C ILE A 104 -5.12 3.66 -24.93
N ASP A 105 -5.98 3.86 -23.95
CA ASP A 105 -7.20 4.65 -24.08
C ASP A 105 -6.84 6.16 -23.99
N PRO A 106 -7.00 6.93 -25.08
CA PRO A 106 -6.77 8.37 -25.07
C PRO A 106 -7.82 9.15 -24.28
N GLU A 107 -9.02 8.58 -24.09
CA GLU A 107 -10.15 9.19 -23.38
C GLU A 107 -10.34 8.62 -21.97
N MET A 108 -9.26 8.07 -21.40
CA MET A 108 -9.24 7.50 -20.06
C MET A 108 -9.84 8.47 -19.04
N LYS A 109 -10.96 8.07 -18.44
CA LYS A 109 -11.66 8.86 -17.41
C LYS A 109 -10.75 9.05 -16.19
N PRO A 110 -10.87 10.18 -15.46
CA PRO A 110 -10.20 10.33 -14.15
C PRO A 110 -10.54 9.15 -13.22
N PRO A 111 -9.61 8.74 -12.34
CA PRO A 111 -9.89 7.65 -11.40
C PRO A 111 -11.03 8.02 -10.44
N ASP A 112 -11.87 7.04 -10.13
CA ASP A 112 -12.86 7.19 -9.06
C ASP A 112 -12.19 7.20 -7.66
N ASP A 113 -12.96 7.50 -6.62
CA ASP A 113 -12.44 7.63 -5.25
C ASP A 113 -11.80 6.32 -4.73
N LYS A 114 -12.37 5.17 -5.09
CA LYS A 114 -11.82 3.86 -4.71
C LYS A 114 -10.52 3.59 -5.46
N GLN A 115 -10.45 3.87 -6.75
CA GLN A 115 -9.25 3.74 -7.57
C GLN A 115 -8.15 4.68 -7.06
N ALA A 116 -8.50 5.92 -6.69
CA ALA A 116 -7.55 6.85 -6.08
C ALA A 116 -6.98 6.31 -4.76
N ARG A 117 -7.81 5.71 -3.90
CA ARG A 117 -7.35 5.04 -2.67
C ARG A 117 -6.38 3.90 -2.97
N LEU A 118 -6.70 3.05 -3.95
CA LEU A 118 -5.85 1.92 -4.33
C LEU A 118 -4.53 2.39 -4.99
N LEU A 119 -4.55 3.48 -5.76
CA LEU A 119 -3.33 4.08 -6.32
C LEU A 119 -2.40 4.62 -5.23
N ARG A 120 -2.95 5.18 -4.12
CA ARG A 120 -2.15 5.58 -2.95
C ARG A 120 -1.44 4.36 -2.32
N GLN A 121 -2.14 3.24 -2.20
CA GLN A 121 -1.55 1.99 -1.69
C GLN A 121 -0.47 1.42 -2.63
N LEU A 122 -0.70 1.52 -3.95
CA LEU A 122 0.30 1.12 -4.94
C LEU A 122 1.55 1.99 -4.88
N LEU A 123 1.39 3.31 -4.74
CA LEU A 123 2.50 4.24 -4.54
C LEU A 123 3.29 3.90 -3.28
N LEU A 124 2.60 3.65 -2.15
CA LEU A 124 3.26 3.22 -0.90
C LEU A 124 4.08 1.94 -1.10
N SER A 125 3.55 0.97 -1.83
CA SER A 125 4.25 -0.29 -2.12
C SER A 125 5.50 -0.07 -2.99
N GLY A 126 5.58 1.04 -3.73
CA GLY A 126 6.75 1.41 -4.54
C GLY A 126 7.73 2.36 -3.86
N LEU A 127 7.27 3.13 -2.87
CA LEU A 127 8.01 4.21 -2.20
C LEU A 127 8.08 3.95 -0.67
N GLY A 128 8.19 2.68 -0.29
CA GLY A 128 8.04 2.25 1.10
C GLY A 128 9.11 2.78 2.05
N ASP A 129 10.30 3.06 1.53
CA ASP A 129 11.43 3.67 2.23
C ASP A 129 11.34 5.21 2.28
N GLN A 130 10.44 5.81 1.49
CA GLN A 130 10.27 7.26 1.34
C GLN A 130 9.01 7.74 2.06
N VAL A 131 8.92 7.43 3.35
CA VAL A 131 7.81 7.82 4.22
C VAL A 131 8.20 9.04 5.06
N GLY A 132 7.27 9.98 5.18
CA GLY A 132 7.36 11.14 6.05
C GLY A 132 6.25 11.13 7.10
N LYS A 133 6.60 11.42 8.35
CA LYS A 133 5.64 11.62 9.45
C LYS A 133 5.71 13.06 9.92
N LYS A 134 4.55 13.72 10.03
CA LYS A 134 4.44 15.10 10.52
C LYS A 134 4.96 15.19 11.95
N ILE A 135 5.77 16.21 12.22
CA ILE A 135 6.35 16.45 13.54
C ILE A 135 5.26 16.93 14.49
N ALA A 136 5.14 16.28 15.64
CA ALA A 136 4.18 16.67 16.65
C ALA A 136 4.72 17.88 17.45
N LEU A 137 3.85 18.81 17.86
CA LEU A 137 4.29 20.08 18.46
C LEU A 137 4.94 19.91 19.85
N ASP A 138 4.65 18.79 20.50
CA ASP A 138 5.23 18.31 21.76
C ASP A 138 6.63 17.69 21.58
N GLU A 139 6.98 17.24 20.38
CA GLU A 139 8.34 16.76 20.05
C GLU A 139 9.34 17.93 19.85
N VAL A 140 8.84 19.17 19.71
CA VAL A 140 9.66 20.36 19.47
C VAL A 140 10.30 20.84 20.77
N LYS A 141 11.64 20.93 20.78
CA LYS A 141 12.44 21.32 21.95
C LYS A 141 12.05 22.70 22.48
N GLU A 142 12.12 22.88 23.80
CA GLU A 142 11.95 24.19 24.43
C GLU A 142 13.06 25.15 23.98
N GLY A 143 12.67 26.25 23.32
CA GLY A 143 13.59 27.22 22.71
C GLY A 143 13.52 27.28 21.18
N ASP A 144 13.01 26.23 20.53
CA ASP A 144 12.80 26.23 19.08
C ASP A 144 11.49 26.96 18.70
N ASP A 145 11.50 27.57 17.51
CA ASP A 145 10.31 28.25 16.97
C ASP A 145 9.25 27.21 16.56
N LYS A 146 8.35 26.90 17.50
CA LYS A 146 7.20 25.99 17.30
C LYS A 146 6.38 26.31 16.05
N ARG A 147 6.38 27.58 15.57
CA ARG A 147 5.68 27.95 14.33
C ARG A 147 6.35 27.38 13.09
N LYS A 148 7.67 27.23 13.08
CA LYS A 148 8.41 26.60 11.96
C LYS A 148 8.11 25.11 11.88
N PHE A 149 8.03 24.43 13.02
CA PHE A 149 7.82 22.97 13.06
C PHE A 149 6.37 22.54 12.84
N LYS A 150 5.40 23.46 12.95
CA LYS A 150 3.96 23.19 12.76
C LYS A 150 3.61 22.45 11.45
N TYR A 151 4.40 22.66 10.40
CA TYR A 151 4.18 22.09 9.06
C TYR A 151 5.35 21.21 8.58
N ALA A 152 6.23 20.84 9.50
CA ALA A 152 7.41 20.03 9.23
C ALA A 152 7.12 18.53 9.36
N TYR A 153 7.97 17.74 8.72
CA TYR A 153 7.94 16.29 8.72
C TYR A 153 9.32 15.76 9.04
N HIS A 154 9.36 14.64 9.77
CA HIS A 154 10.50 13.75 9.79
C HIS A 154 10.43 12.84 8.56
N CYS A 155 11.53 12.78 7.81
CA CYS A 155 11.65 11.95 6.61
C CYS A 155 12.96 11.16 6.65
N ALA A 156 12.88 9.85 6.40
CA ALA A 156 14.04 8.97 6.36
C ALA A 156 14.93 9.11 7.62
N ASN A 157 16.24 9.30 7.43
CA ASN A 157 17.22 9.52 8.49
C ASN A 157 17.70 10.99 8.56
N LEU A 158 16.94 11.91 7.99
CA LEU A 158 17.30 13.33 8.06
C LEU A 158 16.98 13.87 9.44
N GLU A 159 17.97 14.51 10.06
CA GLU A 159 17.79 15.23 11.33
C GLU A 159 17.03 16.54 11.11
N GLU A 160 17.18 17.14 9.93
CA GLU A 160 16.57 18.41 9.57
C GLU A 160 15.08 18.25 9.19
N PRO A 161 14.23 19.25 9.54
CA PRO A 161 12.81 19.21 9.22
C PRO A 161 12.57 19.36 7.72
N VAL A 162 11.74 18.47 7.17
CA VAL A 162 11.32 18.49 5.76
C VAL A 162 9.93 19.10 5.62
N PHE A 163 9.69 19.84 4.53
CA PHE A 163 8.42 20.52 4.30
C PHE A 163 7.79 20.12 2.97
N LEU A 164 6.45 20.19 2.88
CA LEU A 164 5.76 20.10 1.60
C LEU A 164 6.23 21.24 0.68
N HIS A 165 6.48 20.90 -0.60
CA HIS A 165 6.72 21.91 -1.62
C HIS A 165 5.58 22.93 -1.67
N SER A 166 5.90 24.19 -2.01
CA SER A 166 4.94 25.30 -2.05
C SER A 166 3.78 25.03 -3.02
N GLU A 167 4.05 24.28 -4.09
CA GLU A 167 3.08 23.93 -5.13
C GLU A 167 2.30 22.65 -4.83
N SER A 168 2.60 21.93 -3.74
CA SER A 168 1.92 20.68 -3.44
C SER A 168 0.44 20.93 -3.13
N ILE A 169 -0.45 20.13 -3.71
CA ILE A 169 -1.89 20.23 -3.45
C ILE A 169 -2.23 19.90 -1.98
N LEU A 170 -1.40 19.08 -1.34
CA LEU A 170 -1.55 18.65 0.05
C LEU A 170 -1.24 19.75 1.07
N ARG A 171 -0.71 20.91 0.64
CA ARG A 171 -0.39 22.03 1.54
C ARG A 171 -1.61 22.59 2.27
N LYS A 172 -2.82 22.37 1.75
CA LYS A 172 -4.09 22.78 2.38
C LYS A 172 -4.58 21.80 3.46
N VAL A 173 -4.15 20.54 3.40
CA VAL A 173 -4.62 19.46 4.28
C VAL A 173 -3.55 19.10 5.32
N ILE A 174 -2.29 19.05 4.90
CA ILE A 174 -1.12 18.75 5.73
C ILE A 174 -1.28 17.41 6.48
N PRO A 175 -1.36 16.29 5.72
CA PRO A 175 -1.59 14.96 6.28
C PRO A 175 -0.54 14.56 7.30
N GLU A 176 -0.88 13.71 8.26
CA GLU A 176 0.08 13.25 9.26
C GLU A 176 1.13 12.31 8.65
N TRP A 177 0.70 11.41 7.77
CA TRP A 177 1.56 10.42 7.12
C TRP A 177 1.54 10.62 5.62
N VAL A 178 2.73 10.68 5.04
CA VAL A 178 2.91 10.89 3.60
C VAL A 178 3.99 9.97 3.06
N ILE A 179 3.92 9.72 1.76
CA ILE A 179 5.03 9.26 0.95
C ILE A 179 5.44 10.38 0.00
N TYR A 180 6.72 10.41 -0.33
CA TYR A 180 7.30 11.36 -1.30
C TYR A 180 8.14 10.58 -2.31
N GLN A 181 8.44 11.20 -3.46
CA GLN A 181 9.34 10.60 -4.45
C GLN A 181 10.77 11.15 -4.32
N GLU A 182 10.88 12.44 -4.00
CA GLU A 182 12.16 13.15 -4.01
C GLU A 182 12.23 14.15 -2.86
N LEU A 183 13.43 14.29 -2.30
CA LEU A 183 13.82 15.36 -1.39
C LEU A 183 14.88 16.22 -2.06
N TYR A 184 14.76 17.53 -1.90
CA TYR A 184 15.77 18.46 -2.40
C TYR A 184 15.82 19.71 -1.54
N GLU A 185 16.98 20.35 -1.60
CA GLU A 185 17.26 21.57 -0.88
C GLU A 185 16.81 22.79 -1.70
N THR A 186 16.16 23.74 -1.05
CA THR A 186 15.73 25.01 -1.65
C THR A 186 16.14 26.17 -0.76
N GLY A 187 16.38 27.34 -1.37
CA GLY A 187 16.74 28.56 -0.66
C GLY A 187 18.13 29.09 -0.99
N SER A 188 18.49 30.21 -0.38
CA SER A 188 19.85 30.77 -0.43
C SER A 188 20.76 30.05 0.58
N GLU A 189 22.09 30.20 0.45
CA GLU A 189 23.08 29.54 1.33
C GLU A 189 22.79 29.76 2.83
N ASP A 190 22.25 30.93 3.20
CA ASP A 190 21.91 31.27 4.60
C ASP A 190 20.57 30.70 5.10
N LYS A 191 19.70 30.21 4.22
CA LYS A 191 18.33 29.72 4.55
C LYS A 191 17.97 28.48 3.73
N LYS A 192 18.80 27.45 3.87
CA LYS A 192 18.58 26.13 3.30
C LYS A 192 17.32 25.50 3.88
N LYS A 193 16.46 24.97 3.02
CA LYS A 193 15.19 24.34 3.39
C LYS A 193 14.99 23.07 2.59
N MET A 194 14.90 21.95 3.29
CA MET A 194 14.53 20.68 2.68
C MET A 194 13.04 20.62 2.37
N VAL A 195 12.73 20.25 1.13
CA VAL A 195 11.37 20.10 0.64
C VAL A 195 11.17 18.75 -0.03
N MET A 196 9.97 18.20 0.13
CA MET A 196 9.53 16.98 -0.54
C MET A 196 8.68 17.29 -1.77
N ARG A 197 8.87 16.49 -2.82
CA ARG A 197 8.13 16.55 -4.09
C ARG A 197 7.38 15.26 -4.37
N ASN A 198 6.34 15.40 -5.20
CA ASN A 198 5.46 14.31 -5.63
C ASN A 198 4.86 13.56 -4.43
N VAL A 199 4.24 14.32 -3.53
CA VAL A 199 3.79 13.81 -2.23
C VAL A 199 2.37 13.26 -2.33
N ALA A 200 2.13 12.10 -1.72
CA ALA A 200 0.81 11.51 -1.52
C ALA A 200 0.58 11.18 -0.03
N ALA A 201 -0.65 11.31 0.45
CA ALA A 201 -1.00 10.94 1.81
C ALA A 201 -1.19 9.42 1.92
N ILE A 202 -0.86 8.84 3.07
CA ILE A 202 -1.08 7.42 3.37
C ILE A 202 -1.75 7.25 4.74
N GLU A 203 -2.32 6.07 4.96
CA GLU A 203 -2.88 5.65 6.24
C GLU A 203 -1.83 4.79 6.96
N PRO A 204 -1.51 5.05 8.24
CA PRO A 204 -0.47 4.30 8.94
C PRO A 204 -0.75 2.80 9.07
N GLU A 205 -2.03 2.39 9.05
CA GLU A 205 -2.46 0.98 9.02
C GLU A 205 -1.98 0.23 7.77
N TRP A 206 -1.60 0.95 6.71
CA TRP A 206 -1.15 0.36 5.44
C TRP A 206 0.33 -0.06 5.47
N LEU A 207 1.17 0.63 6.24
CA LEU A 207 2.60 0.33 6.39
C LEU A 207 2.87 -1.17 6.69
N PRO A 208 2.28 -1.75 7.73
CA PRO A 208 2.48 -3.16 8.07
C PRO A 208 1.86 -4.15 7.08
N VAL A 209 0.89 -3.71 6.27
CA VAL A 209 0.23 -4.54 5.25
C VAL A 209 1.08 -4.63 3.98
N TYR A 210 1.55 -3.48 3.48
CA TYR A 210 2.21 -3.40 2.17
C TYR A 210 3.73 -3.40 2.25
N ILE A 211 4.30 -2.96 3.37
CA ILE A 211 5.75 -2.90 3.60
C ILE A 211 6.14 -3.46 4.98
N PRO A 212 5.70 -4.68 5.34
CA PRO A 212 6.00 -5.29 6.64
C PRO A 212 7.51 -5.38 6.93
N GLN A 213 8.36 -5.47 5.91
CA GLN A 213 9.82 -5.54 6.04
C GLN A 213 10.46 -4.27 6.62
N LEU A 214 9.75 -3.14 6.60
CA LEU A 214 10.20 -1.87 7.20
C LEU A 214 9.53 -1.61 8.55
N CYS A 215 8.72 -2.56 9.04
CA CYS A 215 8.06 -2.50 10.32
C CYS A 215 8.74 -3.43 11.32
N ASN A 216 8.86 -2.99 12.56
CA ASN A 216 9.20 -3.86 13.68
C ASN A 216 7.90 -4.35 14.32
N LEU A 217 7.38 -5.46 13.77
CA LEU A 217 6.18 -6.10 14.28
C LEU A 217 6.60 -7.07 15.38
N GLY A 218 6.17 -6.81 16.61
CA GLY A 218 6.34 -7.72 17.73
C GLY A 218 5.52 -9.00 17.55
N GLU A 219 5.28 -9.71 18.66
CA GLU A 219 4.33 -10.82 18.62
C GLU A 219 2.89 -10.30 18.46
N PRO A 220 2.00 -11.05 17.78
CA PRO A 220 0.60 -10.71 17.69
C PRO A 220 -0.03 -10.51 19.07
N LEU A 221 -0.97 -9.58 19.16
CA LEU A 221 -1.76 -9.35 20.36
C LEU A 221 -2.56 -10.60 20.71
N THR A 222 -2.69 -10.85 22.01
CA THR A 222 -3.55 -11.91 22.55
C THR A 222 -5.00 -11.45 22.70
N ASP A 223 -5.22 -10.14 22.81
CA ASP A 223 -6.54 -9.51 22.87
C ASP A 223 -6.57 -8.31 21.89
N PRO A 224 -7.40 -8.34 20.84
CA PRO A 224 -8.29 -9.43 20.46
C PRO A 224 -7.54 -10.69 19.99
N GLU A 225 -8.10 -11.87 20.25
CA GLU A 225 -7.55 -13.14 19.75
C GLU A 225 -7.50 -13.13 18.21
N PRO A 226 -6.52 -13.82 17.60
CA PRO A 226 -6.52 -14.09 16.17
C PRO A 226 -7.86 -14.64 15.67
N GLY A 227 -8.28 -14.19 14.50
CA GLY A 227 -9.55 -14.55 13.87
C GLY A 227 -9.35 -15.30 12.55
N TYR A 228 -10.44 -15.83 12.00
CA TYR A 228 -10.45 -16.38 10.64
C TYR A 228 -11.35 -15.52 9.77
N ASP A 229 -10.78 -14.91 8.73
CA ASP A 229 -11.57 -14.19 7.74
C ASP A 229 -12.05 -15.14 6.66
N VAL A 230 -13.37 -15.35 6.61
CA VAL A 230 -14.01 -16.26 5.66
C VAL A 230 -13.82 -15.80 4.21
N LYS A 231 -13.74 -14.49 3.97
CA LYS A 231 -13.61 -13.94 2.61
C LYS A 231 -12.23 -14.22 2.03
N SER A 232 -11.16 -13.83 2.72
CA SER A 232 -9.78 -14.11 2.30
C SER A 232 -9.40 -15.57 2.50
N GLY A 233 -10.08 -16.29 3.39
CA GLY A 233 -9.75 -17.65 3.77
C GLY A 233 -8.47 -17.76 4.61
N ARG A 234 -8.10 -16.69 5.32
CA ARG A 234 -6.82 -16.53 6.03
C ARG A 234 -7.04 -16.28 7.52
N VAL A 235 -6.06 -16.68 8.31
CA VAL A 235 -5.97 -16.30 9.72
C VAL A 235 -5.54 -14.85 9.80
N LYS A 236 -6.26 -14.05 10.59
CA LYS A 236 -5.97 -12.65 10.87
C LYS A 236 -5.49 -12.48 12.30
N CYS A 237 -4.62 -11.51 12.54
CA CYS A 237 -4.21 -11.13 13.88
C CYS A 237 -3.99 -9.62 13.99
N HIS A 238 -4.00 -9.13 15.22
CA HIS A 238 -3.68 -7.75 15.53
C HIS A 238 -2.26 -7.68 16.07
N PHE A 239 -1.57 -6.56 15.86
CA PHE A 239 -0.27 -6.30 16.48
C PHE A 239 -0.18 -4.84 16.89
N LYS A 240 0.75 -4.56 17.79
CA LYS A 240 1.26 -3.22 18.07
C LYS A 240 2.74 -3.21 17.70
N GLY A 241 3.14 -2.30 16.83
CA GLY A 241 4.49 -2.28 16.27
C GLY A 241 4.96 -0.87 16.00
N THR A 242 6.17 -0.77 15.47
CA THR A 242 6.76 0.50 15.05
C THR A 242 7.19 0.44 13.59
N PHE A 243 7.35 1.60 12.96
CA PHE A 243 7.81 1.74 11.59
C PHE A 243 9.15 2.47 11.51
N GLY A 244 10.03 1.96 10.64
CA GLY A 244 11.28 2.60 10.27
C GLY A 244 12.29 2.68 11.42
N ARG A 245 13.40 3.37 11.16
CA ARG A 245 14.50 3.53 12.13
C ARG A 245 14.12 4.46 13.28
N SER A 246 13.29 5.46 13.01
CA SER A 246 12.75 6.38 14.00
C SER A 246 11.72 5.72 14.93
N SER A 247 11.42 4.43 14.73
CA SER A 247 10.51 3.65 15.58
C SER A 247 9.16 4.34 15.80
N TRP A 248 8.59 4.94 14.74
CA TRP A 248 7.30 5.60 14.85
C TRP A 248 6.22 4.58 15.23
N GLU A 249 5.51 4.84 16.33
CA GLU A 249 4.43 3.98 16.77
C GLU A 249 3.33 3.87 15.71
N LEU A 250 2.90 2.64 15.45
CA LEU A 250 1.81 2.33 14.55
C LEU A 250 0.51 2.09 15.34
N PRO A 251 -0.65 2.43 14.77
CA PRO A 251 -1.93 2.04 15.34
C PRO A 251 -2.05 0.51 15.35
N THR A 252 -2.90 0.01 16.23
CA THR A 252 -3.27 -1.41 16.21
C THR A 252 -4.09 -1.69 14.96
N VAL A 253 -3.62 -2.60 14.11
CA VAL A 253 -4.29 -2.98 12.87
C VAL A 253 -4.36 -4.49 12.73
N GLU A 254 -5.45 -4.96 12.13
CA GLU A 254 -5.65 -6.36 11.76
C GLU A 254 -4.94 -6.67 10.43
N ILE A 255 -4.04 -7.65 10.42
CA ILE A 255 -3.33 -8.13 9.23
C ILE A 255 -3.42 -9.65 9.09
N ASP A 256 -2.97 -10.16 7.95
CA ASP A 256 -2.75 -11.60 7.79
C ASP A 256 -1.73 -12.09 8.82
N PHE A 257 -2.03 -13.21 9.47
CA PHE A 257 -1.12 -13.83 10.41
C PHE A 257 0.18 -14.18 9.65
N PRO A 258 1.36 -13.71 10.13
CA PRO A 258 2.64 -13.98 9.49
C PRO A 258 2.90 -15.47 9.29
N ASP A 259 3.76 -15.85 8.35
CA ASP A 259 4.16 -17.26 8.14
C ASP A 259 5.07 -17.77 9.28
N LYS A 260 4.46 -17.95 10.45
CA LYS A 260 5.04 -18.52 11.66
C LYS A 260 4.28 -19.80 12.03
N ILE A 261 4.86 -20.64 12.87
CA ILE A 261 4.26 -21.89 13.36
C ILE A 261 2.86 -21.62 13.97
N GLU A 262 2.72 -20.50 14.67
CA GLU A 262 1.49 -20.05 15.32
C GLU A 262 0.33 -19.89 14.32
N ARG A 263 0.59 -19.46 13.08
CA ARG A 263 -0.42 -19.39 12.02
C ARG A 263 -1.07 -20.75 11.78
N TYR A 264 -0.26 -21.80 11.70
CA TYR A 264 -0.75 -23.16 11.45
C TYR A 264 -1.54 -23.71 12.63
N LYS A 265 -1.16 -23.37 13.87
CA LYS A 265 -1.93 -23.71 15.08
C LYS A 265 -3.32 -23.06 15.05
N TRP A 266 -3.39 -21.77 14.73
CA TRP A 266 -4.66 -21.04 14.60
C TRP A 266 -5.49 -21.55 13.43
N PHE A 267 -4.87 -21.78 12.27
CA PHE A 267 -5.56 -22.36 11.11
C PHE A 267 -6.15 -23.73 11.43
N ALA A 268 -5.39 -24.61 12.11
CA ALA A 268 -5.86 -25.91 12.55
C ALA A 268 -7.05 -25.81 13.52
N ARG A 269 -7.00 -24.89 14.49
CA ARG A 269 -8.14 -24.60 15.39
C ARG A 269 -9.39 -24.26 14.56
N PHE A 270 -9.29 -23.33 13.63
CA PHE A 270 -10.45 -22.91 12.82
C PHE A 270 -10.93 -23.96 11.82
N LEU A 271 -10.03 -24.82 11.33
CA LEU A 271 -10.36 -25.95 10.49
C LEU A 271 -11.22 -26.96 11.28
N LEU A 272 -10.78 -27.33 12.48
CA LEU A 272 -11.49 -28.25 13.37
C LEU A 272 -12.83 -27.68 13.88
N GLU A 273 -12.92 -26.37 14.07
CA GLU A 273 -14.18 -25.67 14.38
C GLU A 273 -15.17 -25.67 13.18
N GLY A 274 -14.71 -26.07 11.97
CA GLY A 274 -15.50 -26.02 10.75
C GLY A 274 -15.71 -24.61 10.20
N ARG A 275 -14.92 -23.62 10.64
CA ARG A 275 -14.97 -22.25 10.12
C ARG A 275 -14.33 -22.14 8.73
N VAL A 276 -13.28 -22.92 8.48
CA VAL A 276 -12.59 -22.98 7.17
C VAL A 276 -13.47 -23.70 6.15
N PHE A 277 -14.00 -24.87 6.52
CA PHE A 277 -14.91 -25.67 5.69
C PHE A 277 -16.19 -26.02 6.47
N PRO A 278 -17.33 -25.37 6.17
CA PRO A 278 -18.59 -25.57 6.91
C PRO A 278 -19.09 -27.01 6.95
N LYS A 279 -18.72 -27.86 5.97
CA LYS A 279 -19.04 -29.29 5.96
C LYS A 279 -18.48 -30.06 7.17
N LEU A 280 -17.38 -29.57 7.76
CA LEU A 280 -16.76 -30.17 8.95
C LEU A 280 -17.45 -29.75 10.25
N LYS A 281 -18.24 -28.67 10.25
CA LYS A 281 -18.85 -28.10 11.46
C LYS A 281 -19.70 -29.11 12.23
N LYS A 282 -20.38 -30.02 11.52
CA LYS A 282 -21.22 -31.08 12.13
C LYS A 282 -20.45 -32.07 13.00
N TYR A 283 -19.13 -32.20 12.80
CA TYR A 283 -18.27 -33.09 13.59
C TYR A 283 -17.63 -32.39 14.80
N SER A 284 -17.72 -31.05 14.89
CA SER A 284 -17.01 -30.28 15.92
C SER A 284 -17.40 -30.66 17.35
N ALA A 285 -18.66 -31.05 17.57
CA ALA A 285 -19.17 -31.51 18.87
C ALA A 285 -18.71 -32.94 19.25
N SER A 286 -18.26 -33.74 18.29
CA SER A 286 -17.79 -35.13 18.51
C SER A 286 -16.27 -35.24 18.57
N LEU A 287 -15.54 -34.12 18.51
CA LEU A 287 -14.10 -34.11 18.64
C LEU A 287 -13.70 -34.56 20.05
N LEU A 288 -12.79 -35.52 20.11
CA LEU A 288 -12.26 -36.08 21.36
C LEU A 288 -11.54 -35.05 22.25
N SER A 289 -11.09 -33.93 21.68
CA SER A 289 -10.53 -32.80 22.41
C SER A 289 -10.99 -31.49 21.76
N PRO A 290 -11.23 -30.42 22.54
CA PRO A 290 -11.63 -29.13 21.98
C PRO A 290 -10.63 -28.58 20.95
N PRO A 291 -11.09 -27.92 19.86
CA PRO A 291 -10.19 -27.26 18.90
C PRO A 291 -9.24 -26.23 19.52
N SER A 292 -9.66 -25.58 20.61
CA SER A 292 -8.84 -24.61 21.35
C SER A 292 -7.54 -25.20 21.91
N THR A 293 -7.46 -26.53 22.05
CA THR A 293 -6.22 -27.23 22.43
C THR A 293 -5.07 -26.91 21.47
N MET A 294 -5.34 -26.70 20.17
CA MET A 294 -4.29 -26.43 19.16
C MET A 294 -3.41 -25.21 19.49
N VAL A 295 -3.95 -24.23 20.20
CA VAL A 295 -3.27 -22.94 20.49
C VAL A 295 -2.72 -22.85 21.92
N LYS A 296 -2.88 -23.89 22.74
CA LYS A 296 -2.35 -23.90 24.11
C LYS A 296 -0.85 -24.25 24.13
N SER A 297 -0.13 -23.74 25.14
CA SER A 297 1.32 -23.96 25.29
C SER A 297 1.70 -25.44 25.46
N TRP A 298 0.82 -26.24 26.03
CA TRP A 298 0.98 -27.68 26.24
C TRP A 298 0.47 -28.54 25.07
N ALA A 299 -0.02 -27.94 23.98
CA ALA A 299 -0.55 -28.68 22.82
C ALA A 299 0.47 -29.68 22.24
N LYS A 300 1.77 -29.37 22.33
CA LYS A 300 2.86 -30.25 21.86
C LYS A 300 2.97 -31.59 22.60
N LEU A 301 2.34 -31.72 23.78
CA LEU A 301 2.37 -32.95 24.58
C LEU A 301 1.32 -33.96 24.13
N GLN A 302 0.37 -33.55 23.27
CA GLN A 302 -0.70 -34.42 22.79
C GLN A 302 -0.40 -34.87 21.35
N PRO A 303 -0.25 -36.18 21.08
CA PRO A 303 0.18 -36.65 19.76
C PRO A 303 -0.70 -36.16 18.60
N ARG A 304 -2.02 -36.06 18.81
CA ARG A 304 -2.96 -35.67 17.75
C ARG A 304 -2.80 -34.24 17.24
N THR A 305 -2.51 -33.30 18.15
CA THR A 305 -2.30 -31.89 17.78
C THR A 305 -0.97 -31.73 17.08
N GLU A 306 0.05 -32.51 17.48
CA GLU A 306 1.35 -32.53 16.83
C GLU A 306 1.29 -33.11 15.41
N VAL A 307 0.59 -34.25 15.22
CA VAL A 307 0.43 -34.88 13.89
C VAL A 307 -0.24 -33.92 12.91
N LEU A 308 -1.39 -33.35 13.28
CA LEU A 308 -2.10 -32.38 12.43
C LEU A 308 -1.22 -31.17 12.11
N LEU A 309 -0.55 -30.60 13.12
CA LEU A 309 0.33 -29.45 12.93
C LEU A 309 1.50 -29.77 11.98
N LYS A 310 2.15 -30.92 12.13
CA LYS A 310 3.24 -31.36 11.25
C LYS A 310 2.77 -31.52 9.81
N CYS A 311 1.59 -32.11 9.59
CA CYS A 311 1.01 -32.26 8.26
C CYS A 311 0.76 -30.90 7.59
N LEU A 312 0.26 -29.92 8.35
CA LEU A 312 0.02 -28.57 7.84
C LEU A 312 1.33 -27.84 7.52
N ILE A 313 2.33 -27.93 8.40
CA ILE A 313 3.63 -27.28 8.20
C ILE A 313 4.39 -27.89 7.01
N SER A 314 4.37 -29.22 6.85
CA SER A 314 5.16 -29.91 5.81
C SER A 314 4.75 -29.50 4.40
N ARG A 315 3.48 -29.14 4.19
CA ARG A 315 2.95 -28.60 2.92
C ARG A 315 2.69 -27.10 2.94
N ARG A 316 3.10 -26.40 4.01
CA ARG A 316 2.84 -24.96 4.23
C ARG A 316 1.36 -24.59 4.02
N VAL A 317 0.45 -25.41 4.53
CA VAL A 317 -0.99 -25.21 4.46
C VAL A 317 -1.48 -24.39 5.65
N GLY A 318 -1.61 -23.07 5.45
CA GLY A 318 -2.10 -22.11 6.44
C GLY A 318 -3.31 -21.29 5.98
N THR A 319 -3.84 -21.54 4.78
CA THR A 319 -5.03 -20.87 4.22
C THR A 319 -5.99 -21.88 3.60
N ARG A 320 -7.24 -21.44 3.38
CA ARG A 320 -8.26 -22.25 2.68
C ARG A 320 -7.79 -22.68 1.29
N GLU A 321 -7.25 -21.72 0.53
CA GLU A 321 -6.76 -21.92 -0.84
C GLU A 321 -5.62 -22.93 -0.88
N GLN A 322 -4.69 -22.86 0.08
CA GLN A 322 -3.58 -23.81 0.18
C GLN A 322 -4.07 -25.22 0.50
N LEU A 323 -5.09 -25.37 1.37
CA LEU A 323 -5.66 -26.68 1.67
C LEU A 323 -6.42 -27.25 0.47
N GLU A 324 -7.21 -26.43 -0.24
CA GLU A 324 -7.87 -26.83 -1.48
C GLU A 324 -6.87 -27.28 -2.55
N SER A 325 -5.73 -26.58 -2.68
CA SER A 325 -4.66 -26.97 -3.60
C SER A 325 -4.04 -28.31 -3.20
N ALA A 326 -3.75 -28.51 -1.90
CA ALA A 326 -3.21 -29.76 -1.40
C ALA A 326 -4.17 -30.94 -1.63
N TRP A 327 -5.48 -30.73 -1.55
CA TRP A 327 -6.49 -31.75 -1.87
C TRP A 327 -6.63 -32.07 -3.36
N LYS A 328 -6.34 -31.10 -4.25
CA LYS A 328 -6.28 -31.38 -5.69
C LYS A 328 -5.11 -32.30 -6.03
N GLU A 329 -3.99 -32.16 -5.33
CA GLU A 329 -2.82 -33.04 -5.49
C GLU A 329 -3.00 -34.39 -4.80
N GLN A 330 -3.56 -34.40 -3.59
CA GLN A 330 -3.86 -35.61 -2.82
C GLN A 330 -5.20 -35.48 -2.10
N SER A 331 -6.24 -36.13 -2.63
CA SER A 331 -7.61 -36.05 -2.10
C SER A 331 -7.78 -36.59 -0.67
N THR A 332 -6.86 -37.44 -0.21
CA THR A 332 -6.85 -38.04 1.14
C THR A 332 -6.00 -37.25 2.15
N TYR A 333 -5.45 -36.09 1.77
CA TYR A 333 -4.63 -35.29 2.68
C TYR A 333 -5.45 -34.84 3.92
N LEU A 334 -4.90 -35.07 5.12
CA LEU A 334 -5.56 -34.86 6.43
C LEU A 334 -6.76 -35.77 6.75
N LEU A 335 -6.89 -36.92 6.06
CA LEU A 335 -7.94 -37.90 6.37
C LEU A 335 -7.61 -38.79 7.57
N ASP A 336 -6.33 -39.17 7.71
CA ASP A 336 -5.78 -39.94 8.84
C ASP A 336 -5.52 -39.02 10.05
#